data_AF-A0A7W4EG84-F1
#
_entry.id   AF-A0A7W4EG84-F1
#
_cell.length_a   1.000
_cell.length_b   1.000
_cell.length_c   1.000
_cell.angle_alpha   90.00
_cell.angle_beta   90.00
_cell.angle_gamma   90.00
#
_symmetry.space_group_name_H-M   'P 1'
#
loop_
_entity.id
_entity.type
_entity.pdbx_description
1 polymer ?
#
loop_
_entity_poly.entity_id
_entity_poly.type
_entity_poly.pdbx_seq_one_letter_code
_entity_poly.pdbx_strand_id
1 'polypeptide(L)'
;MNDIQNREKEESEIITIGKITPERQQKREVENTLAENREMMQKKREEQKKEEQKTESQLFIINQAKIKMNSHIGTFKVLNDVPTIQDKPVGTTVEKSPANFSLFLDGFQVLSVTGDWQDTGTAKYQDNNALIKKSTLMVTGKMPPPSAPIETGKIEFIDSGQINVIEKINTSGIPVPENENPDFDIKISLCKDGYSTVVPMGILNFKNKYENAFFAFEYTLSSNDIDKLTLDIIDENDKIIYREINLPEIIISASKKENVKTSLEKGLKEFLKREGKPSRIWGWMEVYRDFNISKDDYTKPGHYILFWDGFDSEGIYDSSIFDKKTFRARLTGIKGEKKKTAEVSFRTEYAEVNWVDVRIDQNNKRIDTTLRVNLKDGGAEGLSPQEQSNIYEPAYTQTIYPWDKIPREAIEKNKKEPIKERTRSFEDLERLALEGISYHWGRNRNHAVAKNVEINSEKYEVFVNPINTQSKAMDDISLIYNTNNDWMRSGNPGTVTGFISAIGNLFSR
;
A
#
# COMPACT_ATOMS: atom_id res chain seq x y z
N MET A 1 -25.04 -53.31 35.62
CA MET A 1 -25.60 -53.21 34.25
C MET A 1 -25.67 -51.75 33.79
N ASN A 2 -24.66 -50.94 34.14
CA ASN A 2 -24.52 -49.53 33.74
C ASN A 2 -23.05 -49.18 33.41
N ASP A 3 -22.23 -50.19 33.09
CA ASP A 3 -20.79 -50.02 32.80
C ASP A 3 -20.38 -50.52 31.39
N ILE A 4 -21.35 -50.77 30.50
CA ILE A 4 -21.10 -51.20 29.12
C ILE A 4 -21.55 -50.15 28.09
N GLN A 5 -22.41 -49.20 28.45
CA GLN A 5 -22.89 -48.16 27.53
C GLN A 5 -21.98 -46.93 27.39
N ASN A 6 -20.91 -46.81 28.19
CA ASN A 6 -19.95 -45.70 28.08
C ASN A 6 -18.62 -46.09 27.40
N ARG A 7 -18.53 -47.28 26.79
CA ARG A 7 -17.37 -47.70 25.95
C ARG A 7 -17.68 -47.91 24.46
N GLU A 8 -18.92 -47.67 24.03
CA GLU A 8 -19.31 -47.76 22.61
C GLU A 8 -19.51 -46.37 21.95
N LYS A 9 -18.91 -45.31 22.52
CA LYS A 9 -18.90 -43.97 21.91
C LYS A 9 -17.51 -43.51 21.45
N GLU A 10 -16.50 -44.37 21.52
CA GLU A 10 -15.12 -44.04 21.14
C GLU A 10 -14.57 -44.73 19.89
N GLU A 11 -15.17 -45.77 19.29
CA GLU A 11 -14.58 -46.39 18.08
C GLU A 11 -15.61 -46.97 17.09
N SER A 12 -16.07 -46.15 16.15
CA SER A 12 -16.42 -46.51 14.74
C SER A 12 -16.89 -45.22 14.06
N GLU A 13 -16.10 -44.55 13.21
CA GLU A 13 -15.87 -44.95 11.83
C GLU A 13 -14.44 -44.65 11.36
N ILE A 14 -13.75 -45.74 11.03
CA ILE A 14 -12.57 -45.78 10.17
C ILE A 14 -13.04 -45.43 8.75
N ILE A 15 -12.56 -44.32 8.17
CA ILE A 15 -12.70 -44.07 6.73
C ILE A 15 -11.44 -44.60 6.01
N THR A 16 -11.71 -45.57 5.16
CA THR A 16 -10.82 -46.34 4.31
C THR A 16 -10.13 -45.46 3.26
N ILE A 17 -8.81 -45.64 3.08
CA ILE A 17 -8.03 -45.06 1.97
C ILE A 17 -8.52 -45.68 0.66
N GLY A 18 -9.06 -44.88 -0.26
CA GLY A 18 -9.37 -45.35 -1.62
C GLY A 18 -10.61 -44.81 -2.33
N LYS A 19 -11.33 -43.80 -1.80
CA LYS A 19 -12.33 -43.05 -2.57
C LYS A 19 -12.00 -41.56 -2.55
N ILE A 20 -11.86 -40.96 -3.73
CA ILE A 20 -11.74 -39.52 -3.91
C ILE A 20 -13.04 -38.91 -3.39
N THR A 21 -12.96 -38.12 -2.32
CA THR A 21 -14.10 -37.34 -1.82
C THR A 21 -14.61 -36.41 -2.92
N PRO A 22 -15.92 -36.17 -3.04
CA PRO A 22 -16.52 -35.27 -4.03
C PRO A 22 -15.84 -33.88 -4.09
N GLU A 23 -15.35 -33.39 -2.95
CA GLU A 23 -14.58 -32.15 -2.84
C GLU A 23 -13.23 -32.16 -3.56
N ARG A 24 -12.51 -33.30 -3.57
CA ARG A 24 -11.25 -33.45 -4.32
C ARG A 24 -11.49 -33.56 -5.83
N GLN A 25 -12.66 -34.03 -6.24
CA GLN A 25 -13.05 -34.12 -7.64
C GLN A 25 -13.46 -32.75 -8.18
N GLN A 26 -14.27 -32.00 -7.42
CA GLN A 26 -14.58 -30.59 -7.72
C GLN A 26 -13.34 -29.70 -7.76
N LYS A 27 -12.39 -29.90 -6.84
CA LYS A 27 -11.14 -29.10 -6.82
C LYS A 27 -10.29 -29.33 -8.08
N ARG A 28 -10.24 -30.57 -8.60
CA ARG A 28 -9.54 -30.88 -9.87
C ARG A 28 -10.27 -30.34 -11.10
N GLU A 29 -11.60 -30.39 -11.12
CA GLU A 29 -12.40 -29.81 -12.22
C GLU A 29 -12.24 -28.29 -12.29
N VAL A 30 -12.20 -27.61 -11.15
CA VAL A 30 -11.94 -26.17 -11.04
C VAL A 30 -10.50 -25.84 -11.48
N GLU A 31 -9.50 -26.62 -11.06
CA GLU A 31 -8.10 -26.42 -11.50
C GLU A 31 -7.93 -26.61 -13.01
N ASN A 32 -8.59 -27.61 -13.60
CA ASN A 32 -8.56 -27.85 -15.04
C ASN A 32 -9.27 -26.74 -15.84
N THR A 33 -10.45 -26.29 -15.39
CA THR A 33 -11.12 -25.14 -16.03
C THR A 33 -10.32 -23.84 -15.88
N LEU A 34 -9.62 -23.65 -14.75
CA LEU A 34 -8.74 -22.50 -14.56
C LEU A 34 -7.53 -22.54 -15.51
N ALA A 35 -6.98 -23.72 -15.78
CA ALA A 35 -5.87 -23.93 -16.72
C ALA A 35 -6.30 -23.69 -18.18
N GLU A 36 -7.45 -24.23 -18.59
CA GLU A 36 -8.03 -24.01 -19.93
C GLU A 36 -8.36 -22.53 -20.17
N ASN A 37 -8.90 -21.84 -19.16
CA ASN A 37 -9.18 -20.41 -19.23
C ASN A 37 -7.89 -19.57 -19.34
N ARG A 38 -6.79 -19.98 -18.72
CA ARG A 38 -5.48 -19.31 -18.86
C ARG A 38 -4.94 -19.43 -20.27
N GLU A 39 -4.97 -20.61 -20.88
CA GLU A 39 -4.54 -20.80 -22.27
C GLU A 39 -5.40 -20.00 -23.26
N MET A 40 -6.72 -19.99 -23.06
CA MET A 40 -7.64 -19.23 -23.93
C MET A 40 -7.39 -17.72 -23.83
N MET A 41 -7.16 -17.20 -22.62
CA MET A 41 -6.82 -15.79 -22.40
C MET A 41 -5.46 -15.41 -23.01
N GLN A 42 -4.48 -16.32 -22.98
CA GLN A 42 -3.18 -16.09 -23.58
C GLN A 42 -3.28 -16.02 -25.11
N LYS A 43 -4.04 -16.91 -25.74
CA LYS A 43 -4.35 -16.84 -27.19
C LYS A 43 -5.06 -15.55 -27.58
N LYS A 44 -6.08 -15.12 -26.82
CA LYS A 44 -6.78 -13.84 -27.08
C LYS A 44 -5.86 -12.62 -26.96
N ARG A 45 -4.94 -12.61 -25.99
CA ARG A 45 -3.95 -11.52 -25.85
C ARG A 45 -2.98 -11.47 -27.03
N GLU A 46 -2.55 -12.62 -27.53
CA GLU A 46 -1.70 -12.69 -28.72
C GLU A 46 -2.45 -12.26 -29.99
N GLU A 47 -3.73 -12.59 -30.11
CA GLU A 47 -4.60 -12.12 -31.20
C GLU A 47 -4.82 -10.60 -31.14
N GLN A 48 -5.16 -10.06 -29.98
CA GLN A 48 -5.33 -8.61 -29.78
C GLN A 48 -4.04 -7.85 -30.06
N LYS A 49 -2.89 -8.34 -29.60
CA LYS A 49 -1.59 -7.72 -29.88
C LYS A 49 -1.28 -7.72 -31.38
N LYS A 50 -1.64 -8.78 -32.11
CA LYS A 50 -1.51 -8.84 -33.58
C LYS A 50 -2.47 -7.86 -34.28
N GLU A 51 -3.68 -7.70 -33.75
CA GLU A 51 -4.69 -6.79 -34.31
C GLU A 51 -4.39 -5.31 -34.03
N GLU A 52 -3.90 -4.98 -32.83
CA GLU A 52 -3.38 -3.66 -32.48
C GLU A 52 -2.16 -3.31 -33.34
N GLN A 53 -1.21 -4.23 -33.50
CA GLN A 53 -0.06 -4.02 -34.37
C GLN A 53 -0.48 -3.82 -35.84
N LYS A 54 -1.50 -4.54 -36.30
CA LYS A 54 -2.10 -4.35 -37.63
C LYS A 54 -2.75 -2.96 -37.76
N THR A 55 -3.47 -2.51 -36.73
CA THR A 55 -4.15 -1.20 -36.70
C THR A 55 -3.14 -0.05 -36.64
N GLU A 56 -2.13 -0.16 -35.79
CA GLU A 56 -1.07 0.85 -35.65
C GLU A 56 -0.24 0.97 -36.93
N SER A 57 0.00 -0.15 -37.63
CA SER A 57 0.71 -0.16 -38.92
C SER A 57 -0.02 0.61 -40.03
N GLN A 58 -1.33 0.83 -39.89
CA GLN A 58 -2.17 1.52 -40.86
C GLN A 58 -2.40 3.01 -40.55
N LEU A 59 -1.85 3.53 -39.44
CA LEU A 59 -1.99 4.95 -39.11
C LEU A 59 -1.37 5.84 -40.20
N PHE A 60 -2.10 6.86 -40.66
CA PHE A 60 -1.59 7.84 -41.61
C PHE A 60 -0.41 8.63 -41.04
N ILE A 61 0.60 8.88 -41.86
CA ILE A 61 1.72 9.74 -41.48
C ILE A 61 1.32 11.20 -41.69
N ILE A 62 1.60 12.05 -40.69
CA ILE A 62 1.46 13.50 -40.81
C ILE A 62 2.81 14.20 -40.59
N ASN A 63 2.85 15.48 -40.94
CA ASN A 63 4.03 16.32 -40.76
C ASN A 63 4.59 16.23 -39.33
N GLN A 64 5.92 16.20 -39.21
CA GLN A 64 6.69 16.00 -37.98
C GLN A 64 6.68 14.57 -37.40
N ALA A 65 6.22 13.56 -38.14
CA ALA A 65 6.40 12.17 -37.75
C ALA A 65 7.89 11.82 -37.59
N LYS A 66 8.22 11.02 -36.58
CA LYS A 66 9.60 10.55 -36.36
C LYS A 66 9.95 9.43 -37.31
N ILE A 67 11.16 9.52 -37.85
CA ILE A 67 11.70 8.54 -38.78
C ILE A 67 13.03 7.98 -38.31
N LYS A 68 13.34 6.79 -38.80
CA LYS A 68 14.61 6.10 -38.58
C LYS A 68 15.25 5.76 -39.91
N MET A 69 16.57 5.91 -39.99
CA MET A 69 17.42 5.38 -41.05
C MET A 69 18.60 4.68 -40.39
N ASN A 70 18.73 3.36 -40.52
CA ASN A 70 19.73 2.59 -39.76
C ASN A 70 19.71 2.96 -38.26
N SER A 71 20.75 3.57 -37.71
CA SER A 71 20.79 4.08 -36.33
C SER A 71 20.35 5.54 -36.17
N HIS A 72 20.17 6.28 -37.27
CA HIS A 72 19.89 7.71 -37.29
C HIS A 72 18.39 7.98 -37.10
N ILE A 73 18.05 8.90 -36.19
CA ILE A 73 16.67 9.31 -35.92
C ILE A 73 16.48 10.75 -36.38
N GLY A 74 15.47 10.98 -37.21
CA GLY A 74 15.14 12.29 -37.76
C GLY A 74 13.64 12.57 -37.77
N THR A 75 13.27 13.65 -38.45
CA THR A 75 11.90 14.13 -38.54
C THR A 75 11.46 14.21 -40.00
N PHE A 76 10.28 13.66 -40.27
CA PHE A 76 9.64 13.75 -41.58
C PHE A 76 8.90 15.08 -41.74
N LYS A 77 9.07 15.70 -42.91
CA LYS A 77 8.48 16.98 -43.27
C LYS A 77 7.65 16.83 -44.54
N VAL A 78 6.39 17.23 -44.46
CA VAL A 78 5.52 17.33 -45.64
C VAL A 78 5.72 18.70 -46.25
N LEU A 79 6.08 18.75 -47.54
CA LEU A 79 6.45 19.98 -48.24
C LEU A 79 5.40 20.43 -49.24
N ASN A 80 4.53 19.53 -49.67
CA ASN A 80 3.42 19.86 -50.55
C ASN A 80 2.22 20.39 -49.76
N ASP A 81 1.42 21.23 -50.41
CA ASP A 81 0.18 21.75 -49.85
C ASP A 81 -0.92 20.69 -50.02
N VAL A 82 -1.12 19.90 -48.97
CA VAL A 82 -2.03 18.75 -48.94
C VAL A 82 -2.99 18.89 -47.76
N PRO A 83 -4.18 18.26 -47.82
CA PRO A 83 -5.12 18.28 -46.71
C PRO A 83 -4.48 17.81 -45.39
N THR A 84 -5.02 18.30 -44.29
CA THR A 84 -4.47 18.09 -42.96
C THR A 84 -5.25 17.03 -42.19
N ILE A 85 -4.55 16.32 -41.30
CA ILE A 85 -5.12 15.58 -40.18
C ILE A 85 -4.54 16.23 -38.92
N GLN A 86 -5.40 16.61 -37.98
CA GLN A 86 -5.00 17.32 -36.74
C GLN A 86 -4.15 18.57 -37.03
N ASP A 87 -4.63 19.41 -37.95
CA ASP A 87 -3.98 20.66 -38.39
C ASP A 87 -2.55 20.50 -38.94
N LYS A 88 -2.14 19.28 -39.27
CA LYS A 88 -0.84 18.97 -39.87
C LYS A 88 -1.03 18.29 -41.22
N PRO A 89 -0.27 18.68 -42.26
CA PRO A 89 -0.42 18.12 -43.59
C PRO A 89 -0.09 16.61 -43.60
N VAL A 90 -0.89 15.84 -44.34
CA VAL A 90 -0.76 14.38 -44.48
C VAL A 90 0.37 14.02 -45.44
N GLY A 91 1.25 13.10 -45.05
CA GLY A 91 2.30 12.57 -45.92
C GLY A 91 1.71 11.72 -47.04
N THR A 92 2.14 11.94 -48.27
CA THR A 92 1.72 11.15 -49.44
C THR A 92 2.93 10.65 -50.23
N THR A 93 2.70 9.82 -51.25
CA THR A 93 3.76 9.26 -52.09
C THR A 93 4.59 10.28 -52.86
N VAL A 94 4.16 11.55 -52.94
CA VAL A 94 4.96 12.62 -53.56
C VAL A 94 6.08 13.14 -52.66
N GLU A 95 6.06 12.81 -51.36
CA GLU A 95 7.10 13.22 -50.41
C GLU A 95 8.35 12.35 -50.52
N LYS A 96 9.11 12.57 -51.59
CA LYS A 96 10.29 11.78 -51.97
C LYS A 96 11.51 12.63 -52.34
N SER A 97 11.65 13.80 -51.71
CA SER A 97 12.83 14.66 -51.79
C SER A 97 13.69 14.53 -50.54
N PRO A 98 15.03 14.67 -50.62
CA PRO A 98 15.88 14.77 -49.43
C PRO A 98 15.40 15.82 -48.40
N ALA A 99 14.79 16.91 -48.87
CA ALA A 99 14.24 17.96 -48.01
C ALA A 99 13.05 17.51 -47.14
N ASN A 100 12.40 16.38 -47.47
CA ASN A 100 11.36 15.78 -46.63
C ASN A 100 11.94 15.11 -45.37
N PHE A 101 13.25 14.92 -45.29
CA PHE A 101 13.92 14.20 -44.20
C PHE A 101 14.91 15.15 -43.51
N SER A 102 14.50 15.73 -42.39
CA SER A 102 15.25 16.81 -41.73
C SER A 102 15.42 16.56 -40.23
N LEU A 103 16.32 17.31 -39.58
CA LEU A 103 16.53 17.26 -38.12
C LEU A 103 16.93 15.88 -37.60
N PHE A 104 17.88 15.21 -38.28
CA PHE A 104 18.55 14.06 -37.67
C PHE A 104 19.39 14.54 -36.49
N LEU A 105 19.16 13.96 -35.32
CA LEU A 105 19.72 14.42 -34.04
C LEU A 105 21.26 14.40 -34.00
N ASP A 106 21.85 13.51 -34.79
CA ASP A 106 23.30 13.32 -34.93
C ASP A 106 23.91 14.09 -36.11
N GLY A 107 23.09 14.84 -36.87
CA GLY A 107 23.53 15.61 -38.02
C GLY A 107 23.61 14.83 -39.34
N PHE A 108 23.10 13.59 -39.40
CA PHE A 108 23.00 12.81 -40.63
C PHE A 108 22.22 13.55 -41.72
N GLN A 109 22.68 13.46 -42.97
CA GLN A 109 22.05 14.10 -44.12
C GLN A 109 21.64 13.09 -45.18
N VAL A 110 20.37 13.08 -45.54
CA VAL A 110 19.88 12.36 -46.72
C VAL A 110 20.37 13.09 -47.97
N LEU A 111 21.04 12.35 -48.86
CA LEU A 111 21.61 12.88 -50.11
C LEU A 111 20.67 12.62 -51.28
N SER A 112 20.10 11.43 -51.37
CA SER A 112 19.21 11.04 -52.47
C SER A 112 18.19 9.99 -52.03
N VAL A 113 17.06 9.97 -52.73
CA VAL A 113 16.04 8.93 -52.61
C VAL A 113 16.24 7.91 -53.73
N THR A 114 16.26 6.63 -53.39
CA THR A 114 16.56 5.51 -54.29
C THR A 114 15.37 4.58 -54.42
N GLY A 115 14.27 5.09 -55.00
CA GLY A 115 13.06 4.31 -55.30
C GLY A 115 11.78 5.08 -54.99
N ASP A 116 10.66 4.36 -55.00
CA ASP A 116 9.36 4.87 -54.59
C ASP A 116 8.96 4.28 -53.22
N TRP A 117 7.98 4.92 -52.57
CA TRP A 117 7.43 4.46 -51.31
C TRP A 117 6.83 3.06 -51.44
N GLN A 118 7.22 2.18 -50.52
CA GLN A 118 6.66 0.84 -50.36
C GLN A 118 5.64 0.84 -49.23
N ASP A 119 4.71 -0.12 -49.25
CA ASP A 119 3.73 -0.32 -48.17
C ASP A 119 2.87 0.92 -47.86
N THR A 120 2.39 1.58 -48.90
CA THR A 120 1.54 2.77 -48.81
C THR A 120 0.09 2.43 -48.48
N GLY A 121 -0.66 3.40 -47.97
CA GLY A 121 -2.09 3.27 -47.72
C GLY A 121 -2.90 3.27 -49.02
N THR A 122 -4.15 2.82 -48.93
CA THR A 122 -5.10 2.82 -50.07
C THR A 122 -5.85 4.14 -50.21
N ALA A 123 -5.90 4.96 -49.15
CA ALA A 123 -6.53 6.27 -49.18
C ALA A 123 -5.71 7.27 -50.01
N LYS A 124 -6.38 8.15 -50.74
CA LYS A 124 -5.74 9.17 -51.59
C LYS A 124 -6.02 10.58 -51.08
N TYR A 125 -4.98 11.40 -51.11
CA TYR A 125 -5.06 12.84 -50.86
C TYR A 125 -4.48 13.55 -52.08
N GLN A 126 -5.31 14.37 -52.75
CA GLN A 126 -4.95 14.99 -54.02
C GLN A 126 -4.40 13.97 -55.03
N ASP A 127 -5.16 12.88 -55.22
CA ASP A 127 -4.86 11.76 -56.13
C ASP A 127 -3.63 10.90 -55.81
N ASN A 128 -2.86 11.23 -54.77
CA ASN A 128 -1.68 10.50 -54.33
C ASN A 128 -2.00 9.60 -53.14
N ASN A 129 -1.43 8.39 -53.10
CA ASN A 129 -1.63 7.47 -51.99
C ASN A 129 -1.03 8.07 -50.71
N ALA A 130 -1.75 7.95 -49.60
CA ALA A 130 -1.27 8.35 -48.29
C ALA A 130 -0.15 7.42 -47.79
N LEU A 131 0.82 7.99 -47.08
CA LEU A 131 1.79 7.22 -46.33
C LEU A 131 1.14 6.75 -45.02
N ILE A 132 1.48 5.54 -44.62
CA ILE A 132 1.06 4.93 -43.35
C ILE A 132 2.29 4.51 -42.54
N LYS A 133 2.11 4.15 -41.26
CA LYS A 133 3.24 3.84 -40.37
C LYS A 133 4.17 2.75 -40.90
N LYS A 134 3.64 1.75 -41.61
CA LYS A 134 4.47 0.71 -42.26
C LYS A 134 5.16 1.15 -43.55
N SER A 135 4.87 2.34 -44.08
CA SER A 135 5.45 2.79 -45.34
C SER A 135 6.96 2.97 -45.19
N THR A 136 7.71 2.52 -46.19
CA THR A 136 9.18 2.64 -46.19
C THR A 136 9.69 3.22 -47.50
N LEU A 137 10.85 3.88 -47.43
CA LEU A 137 11.49 4.48 -48.61
C LEU A 137 13.00 4.24 -48.55
N MET A 138 13.58 3.76 -49.64
CA MET A 138 15.03 3.60 -49.75
C MET A 138 15.70 4.96 -50.01
N VAL A 139 16.74 5.25 -49.24
CA VAL A 139 17.53 6.48 -49.36
C VAL A 139 19.03 6.19 -49.23
N THR A 140 19.84 7.13 -49.72
CA THR A 140 21.26 7.20 -49.39
C THR A 140 21.54 8.49 -48.61
N GLY A 141 22.43 8.42 -47.64
CA GLY A 141 22.83 9.57 -46.83
C GLY A 141 24.24 9.42 -46.28
N LYS A 142 24.72 10.45 -45.59
CA LYS A 142 26.02 10.40 -44.92
C LYS A 142 26.06 11.35 -43.72
N MET A 143 26.99 11.07 -42.81
CA MET A 143 27.36 11.98 -41.73
C MET A 143 28.27 13.12 -42.25
N PRO A 144 28.25 14.31 -41.63
CA PRO A 144 29.36 15.27 -41.73
C PRO A 144 30.60 14.70 -41.01
N PRO A 145 31.86 14.90 -41.48
CA PRO A 145 32.35 15.72 -42.60
C PRO A 145 32.27 15.02 -43.99
N PRO A 146 32.59 15.70 -45.11
CA PRO A 146 32.36 15.18 -46.47
C PRO A 146 33.00 13.82 -46.80
N SER A 147 34.04 13.43 -46.06
CA SER A 147 34.79 12.17 -46.18
C SER A 147 34.12 10.97 -45.52
N ALA A 148 33.00 11.15 -44.81
CA ALA A 148 32.26 10.04 -44.22
C ALA A 148 31.71 9.09 -45.30
N PRO A 149 31.65 7.77 -45.02
CA PRO A 149 31.10 6.80 -45.96
C PRO A 149 29.62 7.07 -46.24
N ILE A 150 29.20 6.76 -47.48
CA ILE A 150 27.78 6.81 -47.85
C ILE A 150 27.09 5.58 -47.28
N GLU A 151 25.99 5.81 -46.56
CA GLU A 151 25.11 4.77 -46.05
C GLU A 151 23.87 4.65 -46.92
N THR A 152 23.45 3.43 -47.18
CA THR A 152 22.20 3.11 -47.88
C THR A 152 21.29 2.37 -46.91
N GLY A 153 20.02 2.78 -46.84
CA GLY A 153 19.07 2.17 -45.91
C GLY A 153 17.64 2.62 -46.17
N LYS A 154 16.71 2.03 -45.41
CA LYS A 154 15.30 2.39 -45.44
C LYS A 154 15.01 3.50 -44.43
N ILE A 155 14.21 4.47 -44.85
CA ILE A 155 13.43 5.30 -43.96
C ILE A 155 12.24 4.49 -43.46
N GLU A 156 12.11 4.40 -42.14
CA GLU A 156 10.99 3.78 -41.44
C GLU A 156 10.36 4.79 -40.49
N PHE A 157 9.03 4.78 -40.37
CA PHE A 157 8.34 5.63 -39.40
C PHE A 157 8.32 4.98 -38.01
N ILE A 158 8.84 5.69 -37.02
CA ILE A 158 8.83 5.27 -35.62
C ILE A 158 7.46 5.61 -34.99
N ASP A 159 6.86 6.73 -35.41
CA ASP A 159 5.51 7.15 -35.06
C ASP A 159 4.77 7.73 -36.28
N SER A 160 3.48 8.04 -36.12
CA SER A 160 2.67 8.62 -37.19
C SER A 160 2.68 10.15 -37.23
N GLY A 161 3.33 10.82 -36.26
CA GLY A 161 3.22 12.27 -36.04
C GLY A 161 1.85 12.73 -35.52
N GLN A 162 0.84 11.84 -35.53
CA GLN A 162 -0.49 12.08 -34.97
C GLN A 162 -0.41 12.13 -33.44
N ILE A 163 -1.08 13.11 -32.86
CA ILE A 163 -1.29 13.15 -31.41
C ILE A 163 -2.58 12.37 -31.19
N ASN A 164 -2.51 11.17 -30.62
CA ASN A 164 -3.71 10.46 -30.18
C ASN A 164 -4.29 11.18 -28.95
N VAL A 165 -4.95 12.31 -29.17
CA VAL A 165 -5.82 12.95 -28.19
C VAL A 165 -7.15 12.20 -28.26
N ILE A 166 -7.65 11.71 -27.13
CA ILE A 166 -9.03 11.26 -27.04
C ILE A 166 -9.89 12.52 -27.27
N GLU A 167 -10.40 12.70 -28.48
CA GLU A 167 -11.37 13.76 -28.74
C GLU A 167 -12.63 13.48 -27.93
N LYS A 168 -12.99 14.42 -27.04
CA LYS A 168 -14.36 14.53 -26.54
C LYS A 168 -15.27 14.70 -27.75
N ILE A 169 -16.11 13.70 -28.03
CA ILE A 169 -17.15 13.79 -29.04
C ILE A 169 -18.08 14.95 -28.65
N ASN A 170 -18.17 16.00 -29.47
CA ASN A 170 -19.22 17.00 -29.34
C ASN A 170 -20.52 16.37 -29.88
N THR A 171 -21.42 15.95 -29.00
CA THR A 171 -22.68 15.28 -29.34
C THR A 171 -23.85 16.24 -29.61
N SER A 172 -23.60 17.54 -29.79
CA SER A 172 -24.67 18.48 -30.12
C SER A 172 -25.02 18.44 -31.61
N GLY A 173 -25.87 17.48 -32.00
CA GLY A 173 -26.73 17.60 -33.17
C GLY A 173 -26.90 16.39 -34.10
N ILE A 174 -26.17 15.28 -33.91
CA ILE A 174 -26.39 14.05 -34.70
C ILE A 174 -26.92 12.97 -33.76
N PRO A 175 -28.07 12.33 -34.04
CA PRO A 175 -28.51 11.19 -33.25
C PRO A 175 -27.52 10.06 -33.50
N VAL A 176 -26.63 9.86 -32.53
CA VAL A 176 -25.74 8.70 -32.45
C VAL A 176 -26.66 7.48 -32.32
N PRO A 177 -26.53 6.44 -33.15
CA PRO A 177 -27.21 5.18 -32.88
C PRO A 177 -26.79 4.75 -31.49
N GLU A 178 -27.75 4.55 -30.58
CA GLU A 178 -27.44 4.02 -29.25
C GLU A 178 -26.54 2.81 -29.42
N ASN A 179 -25.37 2.84 -28.76
CA ASN A 179 -24.45 1.72 -28.78
C ASN A 179 -25.21 0.53 -28.16
N GLU A 180 -25.76 -0.36 -28.99
CA GLU A 180 -26.74 -1.38 -28.60
C GLU A 180 -26.20 -2.37 -27.56
N ASN A 181 -24.90 -2.32 -27.25
CA ASN A 181 -24.33 -3.07 -26.14
C ASN A 181 -23.43 -2.22 -25.21
N PRO A 182 -23.99 -1.57 -24.17
CA PRO A 182 -23.24 -0.80 -23.17
C PRO A 182 -22.50 -1.69 -22.17
N ASP A 183 -22.07 -2.89 -22.60
CA ASP A 183 -21.49 -3.88 -21.71
C ASP A 183 -20.00 -3.64 -21.47
N PHE A 184 -19.60 -3.69 -20.20
CA PHE A 184 -18.22 -3.48 -19.73
C PHE A 184 -17.84 -4.64 -18.80
N ASP A 185 -16.57 -4.95 -18.59
CA ASP A 185 -16.18 -6.01 -17.64
C ASP A 185 -15.23 -5.46 -16.59
N ILE A 186 -15.50 -5.79 -15.32
CA ILE A 186 -14.68 -5.40 -14.17
C ILE A 186 -14.14 -6.62 -13.43
N LYS A 187 -12.88 -6.52 -13.00
CA LYS A 187 -12.22 -7.50 -12.12
C LYS A 187 -11.44 -6.78 -11.04
N ILE A 188 -11.40 -7.34 -9.84
CA ILE A 188 -10.63 -6.82 -8.71
C ILE A 188 -9.88 -7.96 -8.02
N SER A 189 -8.66 -7.68 -7.56
CA SER A 189 -7.85 -8.59 -6.76
C SER A 189 -7.00 -7.84 -5.74
N LEU A 190 -6.69 -8.48 -4.62
CA LEU A 190 -5.78 -7.92 -3.61
C LEU A 190 -4.34 -8.00 -4.11
N CYS A 191 -3.60 -6.89 -4.02
CA CYS A 191 -2.17 -6.88 -4.29
C CYS A 191 -1.43 -7.49 -3.10
N LYS A 192 -0.81 -8.67 -3.28
CA LYS A 192 -0.05 -9.35 -2.22
C LYS A 192 1.45 -9.07 -2.28
N ASP A 193 1.97 -8.76 -3.47
CA ASP A 193 3.40 -8.55 -3.70
C ASP A 193 3.80 -7.13 -3.26
N GLY A 194 4.40 -7.03 -2.08
CA GLY A 194 4.89 -5.76 -1.52
C GLY A 194 3.87 -5.00 -0.67
N TYR A 195 2.60 -5.41 -0.64
CA TYR A 195 1.51 -4.77 0.12
C TYR A 195 0.90 -5.69 1.20
N SER A 196 1.70 -6.61 1.73
CA SER A 196 1.24 -7.62 2.70
C SER A 196 0.97 -7.09 4.10
N THR A 197 1.37 -5.86 4.40
CA THR A 197 1.23 -5.20 5.70
C THR A 197 0.88 -3.74 5.52
N VAL A 198 0.17 -3.16 6.48
CA VAL A 198 -0.32 -1.76 6.45
C VAL A 198 -0.12 -1.10 7.80
N VAL A 199 0.33 0.14 7.79
CA VAL A 199 0.40 1.04 8.95
C VAL A 199 -0.37 2.33 8.62
N PRO A 200 -1.43 2.66 9.38
CA PRO A 200 -2.28 3.82 9.10
C PRO A 200 -1.50 5.14 9.18
N MET A 201 -2.01 6.17 8.49
CA MET A 201 -1.36 7.49 8.36
C MET A 201 0.06 7.44 7.77
N GLY A 202 0.49 6.28 7.25
CA GLY A 202 1.81 6.03 6.69
C GLY A 202 2.96 6.08 7.70
N ILE A 203 2.68 6.07 9.00
CA ILE A 203 3.72 6.22 10.03
C ILE A 203 4.73 5.07 10.01
N LEU A 204 5.91 5.29 10.59
CA LEU A 204 6.90 4.22 10.73
C LEU A 204 6.34 3.11 11.61
N ASN A 205 6.67 1.88 11.28
CA ASN A 205 6.33 0.74 12.13
C ASN A 205 7.11 0.79 13.44
N PHE A 206 6.77 -0.09 14.39
CA PHE A 206 7.40 -0.06 15.72
C PHE A 206 8.91 -0.38 15.71
N LYS A 207 9.45 -0.95 14.61
CA LYS A 207 10.89 -1.12 14.39
C LYS A 207 11.54 0.10 13.75
N ASN A 208 10.81 1.21 13.66
CA ASN A 208 11.23 2.46 13.03
C ASN A 208 11.56 2.29 11.53
N LYS A 209 10.88 1.35 10.85
CA LYS A 209 11.01 1.07 9.42
C LYS A 209 9.77 1.55 8.66
N TYR A 210 9.95 1.85 7.39
CA TYR A 210 8.84 2.16 6.48
C TYR A 210 8.01 0.91 6.22
N GLU A 211 6.71 1.12 6.14
CA GLU A 211 5.69 0.10 5.88
C GLU A 211 4.61 0.72 4.98
N ASN A 212 3.75 -0.11 4.36
CA ASN A 212 2.76 0.44 3.43
C ASN A 212 1.71 1.24 4.18
N ALA A 213 1.31 2.38 3.62
CA ALA A 213 0.26 3.21 4.19
C ALA A 213 -1.15 2.75 3.81
N PHE A 214 -1.26 1.81 2.86
CA PHE A 214 -2.51 1.48 2.21
C PHE A 214 -2.65 -0.03 1.94
N PHE A 215 -3.87 -0.53 2.09
CA PHE A 215 -4.34 -1.72 1.38
C PHE A 215 -4.40 -1.40 -0.11
N ALA A 216 -3.89 -2.32 -0.94
CA ALA A 216 -3.79 -2.12 -2.38
C ALA A 216 -4.63 -3.16 -3.14
N PHE A 217 -5.48 -2.70 -4.05
CA PHE A 217 -6.33 -3.54 -4.88
C PHE A 217 -6.04 -3.29 -6.36
N GLU A 218 -5.65 -4.33 -7.08
CA GLU A 218 -5.56 -4.27 -8.54
C GLU A 218 -6.97 -4.38 -9.13
N TYR A 219 -7.31 -3.50 -10.06
CA TYR A 219 -8.53 -3.64 -10.84
C TYR A 219 -8.29 -3.50 -12.34
N THR A 220 -9.14 -4.17 -13.10
CA THR A 220 -9.17 -4.09 -14.56
C THR A 220 -10.56 -3.69 -15.01
N LEU A 221 -10.64 -2.69 -15.88
CA LEU A 221 -11.83 -2.34 -16.64
C LEU A 221 -11.58 -2.65 -18.11
N SER A 222 -12.52 -3.31 -18.77
CA SER A 222 -12.39 -3.71 -20.17
C SER A 222 -13.70 -3.56 -20.93
N SER A 223 -13.62 -3.65 -22.26
CA SER A 223 -14.71 -3.55 -23.23
C SER A 223 -15.28 -2.14 -23.41
N ASN A 224 -15.54 -1.40 -22.34
CA ASN A 224 -16.21 -0.11 -22.40
C ASN A 224 -15.85 0.78 -21.22
N ASP A 225 -15.95 2.09 -21.40
CA ASP A 225 -15.94 3.06 -20.30
C ASP A 225 -17.22 2.96 -19.44
N ILE A 226 -17.17 3.49 -18.23
CA ILE A 226 -18.26 3.49 -17.24
C ILE A 226 -18.55 4.92 -16.76
N ASP A 227 -19.79 5.22 -16.38
CA ASP A 227 -20.15 6.55 -15.89
C ASP A 227 -19.72 6.76 -14.43
N LYS A 228 -19.69 5.66 -13.65
CA LYS A 228 -19.39 5.71 -12.22
C LYS A 228 -18.68 4.44 -11.77
N LEU A 229 -17.69 4.63 -10.90
CA LEU A 229 -16.98 3.56 -10.19
C LEU A 229 -17.12 3.79 -8.69
N THR A 230 -17.40 2.74 -7.93
CA THR A 230 -17.51 2.78 -6.48
C THR A 230 -16.77 1.62 -5.85
N LEU A 231 -15.90 1.91 -4.87
CA LEU A 231 -15.24 0.92 -4.03
C LEU A 231 -15.91 0.92 -2.66
N ASP A 232 -16.49 -0.22 -2.28
CA ASP A 232 -16.98 -0.47 -0.93
C ASP A 232 -16.00 -1.44 -0.23
N ILE A 233 -15.62 -1.15 1.02
CA ILE A 233 -15.04 -2.14 1.93
C ILE A 233 -16.12 -2.57 2.91
N ILE A 234 -16.33 -3.88 2.98
CA ILE A 234 -17.42 -4.51 3.71
C ILE A 234 -16.80 -5.44 4.75
N ASP A 235 -17.26 -5.36 5.98
CA ASP A 235 -16.84 -6.25 7.06
C ASP A 235 -17.53 -7.64 6.97
N GLU A 236 -17.21 -8.49 7.94
CA GLU A 236 -17.78 -9.84 8.07
C GLU A 236 -19.30 -9.86 8.37
N ASN A 237 -19.87 -8.73 8.80
CA ASN A 237 -21.29 -8.57 9.16
C ASN A 237 -22.08 -7.86 8.05
N ASP A 238 -21.55 -7.82 6.82
CA ASP A 238 -22.14 -7.10 5.67
C ASP A 238 -22.26 -5.57 5.87
N LYS A 239 -21.60 -4.99 6.88
CA LYS A 239 -21.56 -3.54 7.08
C LYS A 239 -20.51 -2.92 6.17
N ILE A 240 -20.93 -1.91 5.40
CA ILE A 240 -20.01 -1.07 4.63
C ILE A 240 -19.29 -0.15 5.61
N ILE A 241 -17.98 -0.35 5.76
CA ILE A 241 -17.12 0.46 6.63
C ILE A 241 -16.41 1.57 5.85
N TYR A 242 -16.24 1.40 4.55
CA TYR A 242 -15.67 2.44 3.70
C TYR A 242 -16.38 2.43 2.36
N ARG A 243 -16.63 3.62 1.83
CA ARG A 243 -17.18 3.83 0.50
C ARG A 243 -16.52 5.03 -0.12
N GLU A 244 -15.94 4.82 -1.28
CA GLU A 244 -15.41 5.89 -2.11
C GLU A 244 -16.14 5.94 -3.44
N ILE A 245 -16.60 7.14 -3.76
CA ILE A 245 -17.22 7.44 -5.05
C ILE A 245 -16.22 8.31 -5.80
N ASN A 246 -15.78 7.87 -6.97
CA ASN A 246 -14.85 8.62 -7.81
C ASN A 246 -13.49 8.87 -7.12
N LEU A 247 -12.79 7.75 -6.87
CA LEU A 247 -11.52 7.50 -6.15
C LEU A 247 -10.48 8.65 -6.13
N PRO A 248 -9.69 8.82 -5.04
CA PRO A 248 -8.68 9.87 -4.87
C PRO A 248 -7.27 9.63 -5.47
N GLU A 249 -6.43 10.68 -5.33
CA GLU A 249 -5.21 11.15 -6.03
C GLU A 249 -3.93 10.29 -6.08
N ILE A 250 -3.92 8.97 -5.93
CA ILE A 250 -2.67 8.21 -6.19
C ILE A 250 -3.01 6.88 -6.87
N ILE A 251 -2.63 6.70 -8.14
CA ILE A 251 -3.02 5.51 -8.93
C ILE A 251 -1.90 5.06 -9.87
N ILE A 252 -1.32 3.91 -9.56
CA ILE A 252 -0.25 3.33 -10.37
C ILE A 252 -0.84 2.38 -11.41
N SER A 253 -0.52 2.58 -12.70
CA SER A 253 -0.88 1.63 -13.76
C SER A 253 -0.08 0.33 -13.62
N ALA A 254 -0.70 -0.83 -13.88
CA ALA A 254 -0.04 -2.13 -13.73
C ALA A 254 1.25 -2.28 -14.58
N SER A 255 1.32 -1.60 -15.72
CA SER A 255 2.53 -1.49 -16.57
C SER A 255 3.72 -0.83 -15.89
N LYS A 256 3.51 -0.13 -14.77
CA LYS A 256 4.55 0.52 -13.96
C LYS A 256 4.86 -0.22 -12.66
N LYS A 257 4.18 -1.34 -12.32
CA LYS A 257 4.30 -2.04 -11.02
C LYS A 257 5.74 -2.34 -10.60
N GLU A 258 6.56 -2.83 -11.53
CA GLU A 258 7.97 -3.19 -11.27
C GLU A 258 8.88 -1.94 -11.15
N ASN A 259 8.53 -0.87 -11.87
CA ASN A 259 9.18 0.44 -11.76
C ASN A 259 8.77 1.20 -10.50
N VAL A 260 7.59 0.95 -9.94
CA VAL A 260 7.07 1.68 -8.78
C VAL A 260 7.78 1.28 -7.52
N LYS A 261 7.94 -0.02 -7.23
CA LYS A 261 8.68 -0.43 -6.04
C LYS A 261 10.14 0.07 -6.10
N THR A 262 10.77 -0.07 -7.26
CA THR A 262 12.15 0.36 -7.49
C THR A 262 12.29 1.89 -7.47
N SER A 263 11.34 2.63 -8.03
CA SER A 263 11.28 4.10 -7.98
C SER A 263 10.84 4.64 -6.62
N LEU A 264 10.05 3.89 -5.86
CA LEU A 264 9.72 4.18 -4.46
C LEU A 264 10.95 3.97 -3.60
N GLU A 265 11.65 2.84 -3.72
CA GLU A 265 12.89 2.58 -2.99
C GLU A 265 14.00 3.58 -3.35
N LYS A 266 14.13 3.92 -4.63
CA LYS A 266 15.09 4.92 -5.12
C LYS A 266 14.70 6.34 -4.71
N GLY A 267 13.45 6.73 -4.95
CA GLY A 267 12.91 8.04 -4.57
C GLY A 267 12.95 8.25 -3.06
N LEU A 268 12.66 7.21 -2.27
CA LEU A 268 12.80 7.21 -0.82
C LEU A 268 14.27 7.32 -0.40
N LYS A 269 15.20 6.59 -1.05
CA LYS A 269 16.64 6.74 -0.78
C LYS A 269 17.15 8.14 -1.12
N GLU A 270 16.74 8.72 -2.23
CA GLU A 270 17.11 10.07 -2.67
C GLU A 270 16.51 11.13 -1.74
N PHE A 271 15.24 10.98 -1.35
CA PHE A 271 14.57 11.82 -0.37
C PHE A 271 15.27 11.75 1.00
N LEU A 272 15.54 10.55 1.52
CA LEU A 272 16.28 10.34 2.78
C LEU A 272 17.68 10.96 2.76
N LYS A 273 18.35 10.95 1.59
CA LYS A 273 19.67 11.55 1.40
C LYS A 273 19.61 13.09 1.40
N ARG A 274 18.50 13.67 0.92
CA ARG A 274 18.28 15.13 0.84
C ARG A 274 17.77 15.72 2.15
N GLU A 275 16.77 15.08 2.76
CA GLU A 275 16.01 15.62 3.89
C GLU A 275 16.37 14.98 5.25
N GLY A 276 17.20 13.92 5.26
CA GLY A 276 17.44 13.10 6.45
C GLY A 276 16.28 12.14 6.76
N LYS A 277 16.24 11.56 7.98
CA LYS A 277 15.05 10.82 8.45
C LYS A 277 13.89 11.83 8.54
N PRO A 278 12.81 11.69 7.74
CA PRO A 278 11.72 12.64 7.80
C PRO A 278 11.05 12.61 9.18
N SER A 279 10.80 13.79 9.72
CA SER A 279 9.82 14.01 10.78
C SER A 279 8.38 14.00 10.25
N ARG A 280 8.21 14.00 8.92
CA ARG A 280 6.93 14.12 8.20
C ARG A 280 6.76 12.96 7.24
N ILE A 281 5.86 12.06 7.59
CA ILE A 281 5.57 10.91 6.76
C ILE A 281 4.98 11.34 5.41
N TRP A 282 4.07 12.28 5.24
CA TRP A 282 3.61 12.59 3.85
C TRP A 282 4.64 13.23 2.90
N GLY A 283 5.89 13.48 3.32
CA GLY A 283 6.98 13.91 2.43
C GLY A 283 7.33 12.92 1.31
N TRP A 284 7.03 11.62 1.46
CA TRP A 284 7.20 10.63 0.38
C TRP A 284 5.98 10.51 -0.56
N MET A 285 4.87 11.25 -0.35
CA MET A 285 3.81 11.36 -1.37
C MET A 285 4.30 12.01 -2.66
N GLU A 286 5.38 12.79 -2.61
CA GLU A 286 6.03 13.29 -3.84
C GLU A 286 6.51 12.14 -4.73
N VAL A 287 6.92 11.01 -4.14
CA VAL A 287 7.35 9.82 -4.90
C VAL A 287 6.16 9.14 -5.59
N TYR A 288 4.95 9.36 -5.08
CA TYR A 288 3.71 8.89 -5.70
C TYR A 288 3.11 9.89 -6.69
N ARG A 289 3.55 11.16 -6.69
CA ARG A 289 3.00 12.24 -7.53
C ARG A 289 3.10 11.94 -9.02
N ASP A 290 4.21 11.33 -9.46
CA ASP A 290 4.43 10.92 -10.86
C ASP A 290 3.55 9.72 -11.29
N PHE A 291 2.86 9.11 -10.32
CA PHE A 291 1.88 8.06 -10.50
C PHE A 291 0.48 8.51 -10.08
N ASN A 292 0.23 9.81 -9.98
CA ASN A 292 -1.13 10.30 -9.81
C ASN A 292 -1.83 10.32 -11.19
N ILE A 293 -3.03 9.75 -11.27
CA ILE A 293 -3.85 9.74 -12.49
C ILE A 293 -5.16 10.48 -12.16
N SER A 294 -5.65 11.28 -13.11
CA SER A 294 -6.90 12.04 -12.95
C SER A 294 -8.10 11.13 -12.68
N LYS A 295 -9.07 11.64 -11.91
CA LYS A 295 -10.36 10.98 -11.65
C LYS A 295 -11.07 10.58 -12.96
N ASP A 296 -10.92 11.31 -14.04
CA ASP A 296 -11.61 10.98 -15.30
C ASP A 296 -11.02 9.78 -16.06
N ASP A 297 -9.93 9.17 -15.55
CA ASP A 297 -9.26 8.05 -16.21
C ASP A 297 -9.56 6.67 -15.58
N TYR A 298 -10.15 6.59 -14.38
CA TYR A 298 -10.52 5.29 -13.77
C TYR A 298 -11.79 4.68 -14.39
N THR A 299 -12.54 5.48 -15.12
CA THR A 299 -13.74 5.05 -15.83
C THR A 299 -13.43 4.51 -17.22
N LYS A 300 -12.16 4.51 -17.64
CA LYS A 300 -11.74 4.07 -18.97
C LYS A 300 -11.18 2.64 -18.92
N PRO A 301 -11.22 1.88 -20.03
CA PRO A 301 -10.57 0.59 -20.10
C PRO A 301 -9.08 0.66 -19.76
N GLY A 302 -8.62 -0.21 -18.85
CA GLY A 302 -7.25 -0.20 -18.37
C GLY A 302 -7.01 -1.09 -17.14
N HIS A 303 -5.77 -1.03 -16.64
CA HIS A 303 -5.32 -1.73 -15.44
C HIS A 303 -4.77 -0.74 -14.40
N TYR A 304 -5.27 -0.84 -13.18
CA TYR A 304 -5.12 0.20 -12.17
C TYR A 304 -4.93 -0.40 -10.77
N ILE A 305 -4.46 0.43 -9.83
CA ILE A 305 -4.33 0.07 -8.41
C ILE A 305 -5.12 1.08 -7.57
N LEU A 306 -6.00 0.58 -6.71
CA LEU A 306 -6.75 1.35 -5.72
C LEU A 306 -6.06 1.24 -4.37
N PHE A 307 -5.97 2.36 -3.65
CA PHE A 307 -5.44 2.41 -2.29
C PHE A 307 -6.54 2.74 -1.29
N TRP A 308 -6.54 2.03 -0.16
CA TRP A 308 -7.36 2.33 1.00
C TRP A 308 -6.47 2.39 2.23
N ASP A 309 -6.54 3.48 3.00
CA ASP A 309 -5.67 3.76 4.15
C ASP A 309 -6.14 3.13 5.47
N GLY A 310 -7.25 2.39 5.42
CA GLY A 310 -7.85 1.74 6.59
C GLY A 310 -8.84 2.62 7.36
N PHE A 311 -9.01 3.89 6.98
CA PHE A 311 -9.99 4.78 7.61
C PHE A 311 -11.39 4.51 7.06
N ASP A 312 -12.41 4.69 7.88
CA ASP A 312 -13.81 4.68 7.47
C ASP A 312 -14.21 6.00 6.79
N SER A 313 -15.46 6.07 6.31
CA SER A 313 -15.99 7.28 5.67
C SER A 313 -16.07 8.51 6.58
N GLU A 314 -16.01 8.32 7.90
CA GLU A 314 -16.01 9.39 8.90
C GLU A 314 -14.60 9.80 9.29
N GLY A 315 -13.56 9.28 8.62
CA GLY A 315 -12.16 9.56 8.94
C GLY A 315 -11.71 8.93 10.26
N ILE A 316 -12.33 7.80 10.65
CA ILE A 316 -11.94 7.01 11.82
C ILE A 316 -11.19 5.75 11.38
N TYR A 317 -10.00 5.55 11.94
CA TYR A 317 -9.31 4.27 11.90
C TYR A 317 -9.47 3.60 13.26
N ASP A 318 -9.78 2.31 13.30
CA ASP A 318 -9.84 1.52 14.52
C ASP A 318 -9.14 0.19 14.30
N SER A 319 -7.97 -0.02 14.91
CA SER A 319 -7.21 -1.26 14.72
C SER A 319 -7.94 -2.52 15.21
N SER A 320 -8.86 -2.36 16.17
CA SER A 320 -9.53 -3.49 16.82
C SER A 320 -10.48 -4.25 15.89
N ILE A 321 -10.96 -3.59 14.83
CA ILE A 321 -11.85 -4.20 13.84
C ILE A 321 -11.08 -5.05 12.82
N PHE A 322 -9.74 -5.01 12.80
CA PHE A 322 -8.94 -5.73 11.81
C PHE A 322 -8.45 -7.10 12.30
N ASP A 323 -8.30 -7.32 13.61
CA ASP A 323 -7.66 -8.57 14.08
C ASP A 323 -8.49 -9.81 13.82
N LYS A 324 -7.92 -10.74 13.04
CA LYS A 324 -8.50 -12.01 12.63
C LYS A 324 -9.83 -11.87 11.88
N LYS A 325 -10.12 -10.67 11.35
CA LYS A 325 -11.36 -10.36 10.64
C LYS A 325 -11.21 -10.54 9.14
N THR A 326 -12.33 -10.87 8.51
CA THR A 326 -12.44 -11.01 7.06
C THR A 326 -13.23 -9.84 6.49
N PHE A 327 -12.74 -9.32 5.38
CA PHE A 327 -13.32 -8.19 4.65
C PHE A 327 -13.54 -8.56 3.20
N ARG A 328 -14.44 -7.82 2.55
CA ARG A 328 -14.65 -7.84 1.10
C ARG A 328 -14.45 -6.45 0.54
N ALA A 329 -13.57 -6.33 -0.44
CA ALA A 329 -13.52 -5.17 -1.30
C ALA A 329 -14.44 -5.41 -2.50
N ARG A 330 -15.47 -4.58 -2.63
CA ARG A 330 -16.47 -4.65 -3.68
C ARG A 330 -16.35 -3.46 -4.59
N LEU A 331 -16.01 -3.72 -5.84
CA LEU A 331 -15.95 -2.73 -6.90
C LEU A 331 -17.25 -2.78 -7.71
N THR A 332 -17.90 -1.64 -7.89
CA THR A 332 -19.14 -1.50 -8.66
C THR A 332 -18.96 -0.49 -9.77
N GLY A 333 -19.10 -0.93 -11.02
CA GLY A 333 -19.17 -0.07 -12.20
C GLY A 333 -20.61 0.13 -12.64
N ILE A 334 -20.92 1.32 -13.17
CA ILE A 334 -22.24 1.67 -13.73
C ILE A 334 -22.03 2.32 -15.10
N LYS A 335 -22.77 1.85 -16.12
CA LYS A 335 -22.87 2.48 -17.44
C LYS A 335 -24.34 2.51 -17.87
N GLY A 336 -24.95 3.69 -17.93
CA GLY A 336 -26.39 3.84 -18.09
C GLY A 336 -27.14 3.05 -17.00
N GLU A 337 -28.04 2.15 -17.41
CA GLU A 337 -28.77 1.27 -16.49
C GLU A 337 -28.00 0.00 -16.10
N LYS A 338 -26.90 -0.32 -16.79
CA LYS A 338 -26.12 -1.54 -16.52
C LYS A 338 -25.21 -1.34 -15.31
N LYS A 339 -25.30 -2.27 -14.37
CA LYS A 339 -24.46 -2.34 -13.17
C LYS A 339 -23.74 -3.69 -13.14
N LYS A 340 -22.43 -3.67 -12.95
CA LYS A 340 -21.64 -4.88 -12.68
C LYS A 340 -20.81 -4.69 -11.42
N THR A 341 -20.58 -5.81 -10.74
CA THR A 341 -19.88 -5.85 -9.46
C THR A 341 -18.81 -6.94 -9.51
N ALA A 342 -17.63 -6.63 -8.97
CA ALA A 342 -16.55 -7.58 -8.72
C ALA A 342 -16.12 -7.48 -7.26
N GLU A 343 -15.78 -8.62 -6.66
CA GLU A 343 -15.43 -8.70 -5.24
C GLU A 343 -14.15 -9.49 -5.02
N VAL A 344 -13.38 -9.09 -4.01
CA VAL A 344 -12.26 -9.87 -3.48
C VAL A 344 -12.33 -9.91 -1.96
N SER A 345 -12.21 -11.11 -1.40
CA SER A 345 -12.14 -11.32 0.05
C SER A 345 -10.70 -11.31 0.54
N PHE A 346 -10.47 -10.73 1.71
CA PHE A 346 -9.16 -10.72 2.36
C PHE A 346 -9.32 -10.81 3.88
N ARG A 347 -8.25 -11.25 4.57
CA ARG A 347 -8.22 -11.39 6.03
C ARG A 347 -7.05 -10.60 6.56
N THR A 348 -7.25 -9.96 7.70
CA THR A 348 -6.21 -9.23 8.44
C THR A 348 -6.01 -9.85 9.81
N GLU A 349 -4.79 -9.75 10.34
CA GLU A 349 -4.44 -10.17 11.69
C GLU A 349 -3.20 -9.39 12.15
N TYR A 350 -3.02 -9.25 13.46
CA TYR A 350 -1.82 -8.63 13.99
C TYR A 350 -0.59 -9.50 13.71
N ALA A 351 0.42 -8.92 13.07
CA ALA A 351 1.65 -9.63 12.76
C ALA A 351 2.65 -9.63 13.94
N GLU A 352 2.83 -8.48 14.62
CA GLU A 352 3.94 -8.31 15.56
C GLU A 352 3.53 -7.80 16.95
N VAL A 353 2.49 -6.97 17.05
CA VAL A 353 2.02 -6.39 18.31
C VAL A 353 0.51 -6.62 18.45
N ASN A 354 0.09 -7.30 19.51
CA ASN A 354 -1.33 -7.62 19.77
C ASN A 354 -1.87 -7.00 21.07
N TRP A 355 -1.01 -6.34 21.85
CA TRP A 355 -1.34 -5.79 23.17
C TRP A 355 -1.71 -4.32 23.18
N VAL A 356 -1.76 -3.70 22.00
CA VAL A 356 -2.22 -2.33 21.83
C VAL A 356 -3.22 -2.25 20.69
N ASP A 357 -4.31 -1.52 20.92
CA ASP A 357 -5.19 -1.05 19.87
C ASP A 357 -5.20 0.46 19.81
N VAL A 358 -5.36 1.01 18.61
CA VAL A 358 -5.38 2.43 18.34
C VAL A 358 -6.61 2.77 17.54
N ARG A 359 -7.39 3.73 18.05
CA ARG A 359 -8.46 4.39 17.35
C ARG A 359 -8.03 5.83 17.05
N ILE A 360 -7.99 6.19 15.77
CA ILE A 360 -7.56 7.51 15.30
C ILE A 360 -8.77 8.21 14.69
N ASP A 361 -9.05 9.42 15.17
CA ASP A 361 -10.07 10.31 14.65
C ASP A 361 -9.37 11.50 13.99
N GLN A 362 -9.33 11.48 12.64
CA GLN A 362 -8.66 12.52 11.88
C GLN A 362 -9.38 13.87 11.96
N ASN A 363 -10.71 13.87 12.12
CA ASN A 363 -11.48 15.11 12.15
C ASN A 363 -11.25 15.85 13.47
N ASN A 364 -11.25 15.11 14.58
CA ASN A 364 -11.06 15.67 15.92
C ASN A 364 -9.59 15.73 16.37
N LYS A 365 -8.65 15.28 15.54
CA LYS A 365 -7.22 15.17 15.84
C LYS A 365 -6.98 14.41 17.16
N ARG A 366 -7.65 13.28 17.32
CA ARG A 366 -7.65 12.49 18.55
C ARG A 366 -7.20 11.06 18.29
N ILE A 367 -6.35 10.54 19.17
CA ILE A 367 -5.88 9.16 19.16
C ILE A 367 -6.23 8.55 20.52
N ASP A 368 -7.05 7.51 20.51
CA ASP A 368 -7.37 6.71 21.68
C ASP A 368 -6.64 5.37 21.60
N THR A 369 -5.79 5.11 22.57
CA THR A 369 -4.99 3.89 22.64
C THR A 369 -5.54 2.99 23.74
N THR A 370 -5.94 1.77 23.41
CA THR A 370 -6.23 0.73 24.40
C THR A 370 -4.95 -0.06 24.64
N LEU A 371 -4.39 0.06 25.85
CA LEU A 371 -3.13 -0.61 26.21
C LEU A 371 -3.42 -1.77 27.17
N ARG A 372 -3.06 -2.99 26.81
CA ARG A 372 -3.29 -4.17 27.63
C ARG A 372 -2.05 -4.49 28.46
N VAL A 373 -2.17 -4.33 29.77
CA VAL A 373 -1.10 -4.60 30.75
C VAL A 373 -1.43 -5.84 31.57
N ASN A 374 -0.43 -6.54 32.09
CA ASN A 374 -0.62 -7.71 32.96
C ASN A 374 -0.03 -7.42 34.35
N LEU A 375 -0.72 -6.61 35.13
CA LEU A 375 -0.31 -6.22 36.47
C LEU A 375 -0.64 -7.34 37.46
N LYS A 376 0.34 -7.73 38.27
CA LYS A 376 0.22 -8.77 39.30
C LYS A 376 0.57 -8.21 40.67
N ASP A 377 0.00 -8.80 41.71
CA ASP A 377 0.39 -8.48 43.08
C ASP A 377 1.80 -9.03 43.36
N GLY A 378 2.77 -8.14 43.51
CA GLY A 378 4.13 -8.46 43.93
C GLY A 378 4.28 -8.58 45.44
N GLY A 379 3.21 -8.32 46.20
CA GLY A 379 3.24 -8.28 47.65
C GLY A 379 3.80 -6.96 48.20
N ALA A 380 4.33 -7.02 49.41
CA ALA A 380 4.87 -5.86 50.10
C ALA A 380 6.34 -6.05 50.44
N GLU A 381 7.13 -5.00 50.22
CA GLU A 381 8.53 -4.93 50.62
C GLU A 381 8.69 -3.98 51.81
N GLY A 382 9.62 -4.32 52.70
CA GLY A 382 9.87 -3.54 53.91
C GLY A 382 8.99 -3.94 55.10
N LEU A 383 8.24 -5.04 54.99
CA LEU A 383 7.40 -5.56 56.08
C LEU A 383 7.85 -6.91 56.66
N SER A 384 8.55 -7.73 55.87
CA SER A 384 8.98 -9.06 56.30
C SER A 384 10.22 -9.00 57.19
N PRO A 385 10.31 -9.85 58.22
CA PRO A 385 11.48 -9.94 59.08
C PRO A 385 12.72 -10.39 58.29
N GLN A 386 13.88 -9.86 58.66
CA GLN A 386 15.18 -10.28 58.15
C GLN A 386 15.97 -10.92 59.29
N GLU A 387 16.58 -12.07 59.03
CA GLU A 387 17.51 -12.69 59.98
C GLU A 387 18.89 -12.07 59.82
N GLN A 388 19.45 -11.57 60.92
CA GLN A 388 20.84 -11.14 60.98
C GLN A 388 21.59 -12.07 61.92
N SER A 389 22.55 -12.81 61.36
CA SER A 389 23.46 -13.67 62.13
C SER A 389 24.75 -12.91 62.44
N ASN A 390 25.17 -12.92 63.71
CA ASN A 390 26.53 -12.53 64.07
C ASN A 390 27.41 -13.78 64.13
N ILE A 391 28.52 -13.76 63.38
CA ILE A 391 29.50 -14.86 63.30
C ILE A 391 30.60 -14.79 64.37
N TYR A 392 30.61 -13.73 65.20
CA TYR A 392 31.53 -13.60 66.33
C TYR A 392 30.92 -14.15 67.61
N GLU A 393 31.72 -14.85 68.42
CA GLU A 393 31.24 -15.53 69.62
C GLU A 393 30.82 -14.58 70.75
N PRO A 394 29.68 -14.87 71.42
CA PRO A 394 28.76 -15.97 71.13
C PRO A 394 27.89 -15.66 69.90
N ALA A 395 27.81 -16.60 68.96
CA ALA A 395 26.97 -16.45 67.78
C ALA A 395 25.50 -16.36 68.20
N TYR A 396 24.78 -15.38 67.66
CA TYR A 396 23.35 -15.22 67.85
C TYR A 396 22.68 -14.83 66.53
N THR A 397 21.44 -15.28 66.38
CA THR A 397 20.53 -14.85 65.32
C THR A 397 19.51 -13.89 65.93
N GLN A 398 19.38 -12.71 65.32
CA GLN A 398 18.35 -11.75 65.69
C GLN A 398 17.39 -11.56 64.51
N THR A 399 16.11 -11.63 64.78
CA THR A 399 15.06 -11.21 63.85
C THR A 399 14.93 -9.69 63.93
N ILE A 400 15.16 -9.01 62.80
CA ILE A 400 15.07 -7.55 62.71
C ILE A 400 14.07 -7.21 61.61
N TYR A 401 13.13 -6.32 61.87
CA TYR A 401 12.22 -5.83 60.84
C TYR A 401 12.79 -4.60 60.13
N PRO A 402 12.46 -4.36 58.85
CA PRO A 402 12.96 -3.20 58.13
C PRO A 402 12.59 -1.86 58.78
N TRP A 403 11.43 -1.75 59.42
CA TRP A 403 11.07 -0.54 60.17
C TRP A 403 11.92 -0.31 61.43
N ASP A 404 12.52 -1.35 62.01
CA ASP A 404 13.42 -1.19 63.17
C ASP A 404 14.73 -0.48 62.78
N LYS A 405 15.04 -0.43 61.48
CA LYS A 405 16.22 0.26 60.92
C LYS A 405 15.98 1.76 60.69
N ILE A 406 14.75 2.25 60.85
CA ILE A 406 14.44 3.68 60.65
C ILE A 406 14.99 4.50 61.82
N PRO A 407 15.87 5.50 61.59
CA PRO A 407 16.42 6.32 62.68
C PRO A 407 15.34 7.10 63.43
N ARG A 408 15.46 7.19 64.77
CA ARG A 408 14.53 7.97 65.61
C ARG A 408 14.42 9.43 65.17
N GLU A 409 15.53 10.04 64.77
CA GLU A 409 15.57 11.40 64.23
C GLU A 409 14.66 11.58 63.00
N ALA A 410 14.56 10.56 62.14
CA ALA A 410 13.68 10.59 60.97
C ALA A 410 12.20 10.51 61.36
N ILE A 411 11.88 9.72 62.38
CA ILE A 411 10.52 9.59 62.94
C ILE A 411 10.09 10.93 63.56
N GLU A 412 10.94 11.52 64.40
CA GLU A 412 10.70 12.80 65.06
C GLU A 412 10.54 13.95 64.05
N LYS A 413 11.40 13.99 63.02
CA LYS A 413 11.34 15.01 61.96
C LYS A 413 10.07 14.93 61.11
N ASN A 414 9.69 13.73 60.68
CA ASN A 414 8.54 13.53 59.78
C ASN A 414 7.20 13.43 60.53
N LYS A 415 7.23 13.25 61.87
CA LYS A 415 6.05 13.04 62.72
C LYS A 415 5.13 11.93 62.22
N LYS A 416 5.73 10.84 61.71
CA LYS A 416 5.05 9.68 61.16
C LYS A 416 5.66 8.40 61.72
N GLU A 417 4.79 7.52 62.20
CA GLU A 417 5.17 6.19 62.65
C GLU A 417 5.56 5.29 61.45
N PRO A 418 6.51 4.36 61.62
CA PRO A 418 6.82 3.35 60.61
C PRO A 418 5.61 2.48 60.24
N ILE A 419 5.54 2.09 58.98
CA ILE A 419 4.45 1.25 58.46
C ILE A 419 4.73 -0.20 58.85
N LYS A 420 3.87 -0.83 59.67
CA LYS A 420 4.08 -2.20 60.16
C LYS A 420 3.23 -3.26 59.46
N GLU A 421 2.27 -2.82 58.66
CA GLU A 421 1.39 -3.69 57.89
C GLU A 421 1.06 -3.06 56.53
N ARG A 422 0.58 -3.89 55.59
CA ARG A 422 0.20 -3.42 54.26
C ARG A 422 -1.06 -2.56 54.37
N THR A 423 -0.93 -1.25 54.12
CA THR A 423 -2.06 -0.30 54.17
C THR A 423 -2.74 -0.05 52.82
N ARG A 424 -2.20 -0.61 51.73
CA ARG A 424 -2.74 -0.50 50.38
C ARG A 424 -2.93 -1.88 49.77
N SER A 425 -4.14 -2.13 49.28
CA SER A 425 -4.49 -3.35 48.57
C SER A 425 -3.79 -3.44 47.20
N PHE A 426 -3.86 -4.60 46.55
CA PHE A 426 -3.41 -4.70 45.16
C PHE A 426 -4.26 -3.81 44.25
N GLU A 427 -5.57 -3.76 44.47
CA GLU A 427 -6.52 -2.94 43.72
C GLU A 427 -6.19 -1.44 43.81
N ASP A 428 -5.72 -0.98 44.97
CA ASP A 428 -5.24 0.39 45.13
C ASP A 428 -3.99 0.66 44.28
N LEU A 429 -3.04 -0.28 44.24
CA LEU A 429 -1.82 -0.16 43.45
C LEU A 429 -2.11 -0.26 41.95
N GLU A 430 -2.99 -1.17 41.55
CA GLU A 430 -3.48 -1.33 40.19
C GLU A 430 -4.10 -0.03 39.70
N ARG A 431 -5.02 0.56 40.46
CA ARG A 431 -5.64 1.84 40.12
C ARG A 431 -4.59 2.93 39.94
N LEU A 432 -3.66 3.08 40.89
CA LEU A 432 -2.58 4.08 40.79
C LEU A 432 -1.68 3.86 39.58
N ALA A 433 -1.36 2.60 39.25
CA ALA A 433 -0.56 2.26 38.10
C ALA A 433 -1.28 2.57 36.79
N LEU A 434 -2.56 2.21 36.66
CA LEU A 434 -3.37 2.49 35.47
C LEU A 434 -3.59 4.00 35.28
N GLU A 435 -3.88 4.74 36.36
CA GLU A 435 -3.97 6.21 36.33
C GLU A 435 -2.63 6.84 35.91
N GLY A 436 -1.53 6.35 36.49
CA GLY A 436 -0.17 6.79 36.14
C GLY A 436 0.18 6.54 34.68
N ILE A 437 -0.13 5.35 34.15
CA ILE A 437 0.07 5.01 32.74
C ILE A 437 -0.78 5.93 31.85
N SER A 438 -2.07 6.09 32.15
CA SER A 438 -2.98 6.94 31.39
C SER A 438 -2.46 8.37 31.29
N TYR A 439 -2.03 8.94 32.43
CA TYR A 439 -1.53 10.30 32.50
C TYR A 439 -0.13 10.46 31.90
N HIS A 440 0.85 9.64 32.29
CA HIS A 440 2.24 9.87 31.87
C HIS A 440 2.54 9.42 30.44
N TRP A 441 1.80 8.44 29.92
CA TRP A 441 1.99 7.95 28.55
C TRP A 441 1.03 8.63 27.56
N GLY A 442 0.00 9.32 28.06
CA GLY A 442 -0.84 10.21 27.26
C GLY A 442 -0.13 11.50 26.83
N ARG A 443 -0.69 12.15 25.81
CA ARG A 443 -0.24 13.43 25.26
C ARG A 443 -1.45 14.29 24.92
N ASN A 444 -1.98 15.03 25.89
CA ASN A 444 -3.17 15.86 25.68
C ASN A 444 -3.03 17.23 26.35
N ARG A 445 -3.91 18.16 25.99
CA ARG A 445 -3.86 19.58 26.42
C ARG A 445 -3.95 19.78 27.94
N ASN A 446 -4.44 18.78 28.68
CA ASN A 446 -4.58 18.84 30.14
C ASN A 446 -3.25 18.55 30.86
N HIS A 447 -2.20 18.13 30.14
CA HIS A 447 -0.89 17.85 30.75
C HIS A 447 -0.03 19.12 30.88
N ALA A 448 0.81 19.18 31.92
CA ALA A 448 1.75 20.30 32.09
C ALA A 448 2.78 20.40 30.96
N VAL A 449 3.24 19.24 30.45
CA VAL A 449 4.19 19.10 29.34
C VAL A 449 3.71 18.01 28.38
N ALA A 450 4.24 17.99 27.15
CA ALA A 450 3.93 16.99 26.13
C ALA A 450 2.43 16.90 25.81
N LYS A 451 1.85 18.02 25.36
CA LYS A 451 0.40 18.20 25.19
C LYS A 451 -0.20 17.58 23.92
N ASN A 452 0.63 17.07 23.02
CA ASN A 452 0.23 16.49 21.75
C ASN A 452 1.38 15.67 21.16
N VAL A 453 1.07 14.95 20.09
CA VAL A 453 2.03 14.47 19.12
C VAL A 453 1.81 15.22 17.80
N GLU A 454 2.89 15.63 17.14
CA GLU A 454 2.79 16.25 15.83
C GLU A 454 2.88 15.16 14.77
N ILE A 455 1.79 14.93 14.04
CA ILE A 455 1.71 13.98 12.94
C ILE A 455 1.29 14.80 11.73
N ASN A 456 2.16 14.84 10.72
CA ASN A 456 1.91 15.58 9.48
C ASN A 456 1.65 17.09 9.66
N SER A 457 2.36 17.71 10.61
CA SER A 457 2.18 19.13 10.99
C SER A 457 0.83 19.44 11.65
N GLU A 458 0.01 18.43 11.89
CA GLU A 458 -1.18 18.52 12.72
C GLU A 458 -0.89 18.01 14.12
N LYS A 459 -1.52 18.63 15.11
CA LYS A 459 -1.33 18.29 16.52
C LYS A 459 -2.44 17.35 16.94
N TYR A 460 -2.09 16.10 17.22
CA TYR A 460 -3.01 15.09 17.73
C TYR A 460 -2.91 14.99 19.25
N GLU A 461 -4.06 14.90 19.93
CA GLU A 461 -4.14 14.53 21.33
C GLU A 461 -4.18 13.00 21.45
N VAL A 462 -3.32 12.44 22.30
CA VAL A 462 -3.23 10.99 22.57
C VAL A 462 -3.75 10.70 23.97
N PHE A 463 -4.74 9.83 24.04
CA PHE A 463 -5.34 9.32 25.28
C PHE A 463 -4.97 7.84 25.42
N VAL A 464 -4.31 7.49 26.52
CA VAL A 464 -3.96 6.10 26.82
C VAL A 464 -4.95 5.56 27.83
N ASN A 465 -5.65 4.50 27.44
CA ASN A 465 -6.66 3.79 28.22
C ASN A 465 -6.09 2.41 28.56
N PRO A 466 -5.33 2.27 29.66
CA PRO A 466 -4.76 1.01 30.04
C PRO A 466 -5.81 0.09 30.67
N ILE A 467 -5.73 -1.20 30.39
CA ILE A 467 -6.61 -2.25 30.93
C ILE A 467 -5.72 -3.37 31.45
N ASN A 468 -5.93 -3.78 32.70
CA ASN A 468 -5.27 -4.95 33.25
C ASN A 468 -5.94 -6.24 32.75
N THR A 469 -5.19 -7.11 32.10
CA THR A 469 -5.68 -8.38 31.53
C THR A 469 -4.53 -9.35 31.28
N GLN A 470 -4.84 -10.64 31.21
CA GLN A 470 -3.89 -11.68 30.78
C GLN A 470 -3.99 -11.97 29.28
N SER A 471 -5.06 -11.51 28.62
CA SER A 471 -5.33 -11.79 27.21
C SER A 471 -4.74 -10.70 26.34
N LYS A 472 -3.87 -11.09 25.39
CA LYS A 472 -3.15 -10.17 24.51
C LYS A 472 -2.55 -8.99 25.29
N ALA A 473 -1.90 -9.25 26.41
CA ALA A 473 -1.27 -8.22 27.22
C ALA A 473 0.23 -8.18 26.97
N MET A 474 0.86 -7.07 27.32
CA MET A 474 2.31 -7.06 27.48
C MET A 474 2.75 -8.02 28.60
N ASP A 475 4.06 -8.25 28.69
CA ASP A 475 4.65 -9.09 29.74
C ASP A 475 4.24 -8.64 31.15
N ASP A 476 4.24 -9.57 32.10
CA ASP A 476 3.71 -9.31 33.41
C ASP A 476 4.58 -8.36 34.25
N ILE A 477 3.89 -7.48 34.97
CA ILE A 477 4.49 -6.44 35.80
C ILE A 477 4.01 -6.67 37.23
N SER A 478 4.95 -6.97 38.14
CA SER A 478 4.62 -7.09 39.56
C SER A 478 4.59 -5.71 40.21
N LEU A 479 3.45 -5.36 40.82
CA LEU A 479 3.29 -4.15 41.62
C LEU A 479 3.66 -4.46 43.06
N ILE A 480 4.68 -3.78 43.58
CA ILE A 480 5.20 -3.97 44.93
C ILE A 480 4.81 -2.79 45.80
N TYR A 481 4.18 -3.06 46.95
CA TYR A 481 3.97 -2.05 47.98
C TYR A 481 5.26 -1.84 48.78
N ASN A 482 6.07 -0.87 48.36
CA ASN A 482 7.29 -0.50 49.10
C ASN A 482 6.96 0.40 50.30
N THR A 483 7.41 0.01 51.50
CA THR A 483 7.12 0.69 52.76
C THR A 483 8.36 1.35 53.38
N ASN A 484 9.12 0.58 54.16
CA ASN A 484 10.22 1.05 55.02
C ASN A 484 11.60 0.86 54.37
N ASN A 485 11.65 0.40 53.13
CA ASN A 485 12.90 0.27 52.41
C ASN A 485 13.24 1.58 51.69
N ASP A 486 14.52 1.72 51.32
CA ASP A 486 14.95 2.81 50.47
C ASP A 486 14.19 2.82 49.15
N TRP A 487 13.95 4.02 48.65
CA TRP A 487 13.36 4.22 47.34
C TRP A 487 14.38 3.75 46.29
N MET A 488 14.13 2.59 45.70
CA MET A 488 14.89 2.17 44.53
C MET A 488 14.63 3.14 43.38
N ARG A 489 15.63 3.36 42.51
CA ARG A 489 15.37 3.98 41.21
C ARG A 489 14.33 3.11 40.48
N SER A 490 13.39 3.75 39.79
CA SER A 490 12.41 3.04 38.97
C SER A 490 13.13 2.08 38.02
N GLY A 491 12.98 0.78 38.25
CA GLY A 491 13.47 -0.29 37.38
C GLY A 491 12.34 -0.86 36.56
N ASN A 492 12.63 -1.31 35.34
CA ASN A 492 11.64 -1.95 34.49
C ASN A 492 11.18 -3.28 35.12
N PRO A 493 9.89 -3.64 35.11
CA PRO A 493 9.39 -4.82 35.82
C PRO A 493 9.69 -6.14 35.09
N GLY A 494 10.04 -7.18 35.87
CA GLY A 494 9.82 -8.60 35.53
C GLY A 494 10.73 -9.26 34.48
N THR A 495 10.84 -10.59 34.53
CA THR A 495 11.59 -11.43 33.58
C THR A 495 10.94 -11.40 32.21
N VAL A 496 11.67 -10.95 31.19
CA VAL A 496 11.11 -10.69 29.87
C VAL A 496 11.70 -11.61 28.80
N THR A 497 10.84 -12.28 28.03
CA THR A 497 11.25 -13.19 26.95
C THR A 497 11.33 -12.52 25.57
N GLY A 498 10.89 -11.27 25.42
CA GLY A 498 10.87 -10.53 24.14
C GLY A 498 12.11 -9.67 23.87
N PHE A 499 12.61 -9.69 22.63
CA PHE A 499 13.84 -9.02 22.15
C PHE A 499 13.92 -7.50 22.41
N ILE A 500 12.80 -6.79 22.59
CA ILE A 500 12.77 -5.33 22.79
C ILE A 500 12.91 -4.94 24.27
N SER A 501 12.57 -5.82 25.20
CA SER A 501 12.82 -5.59 26.63
C SER A 501 14.31 -5.53 26.98
N ALA A 502 15.14 -6.19 26.18
CA ALA A 502 16.59 -6.19 26.32
C ALA A 502 17.18 -4.79 26.10
N ILE A 503 16.56 -3.95 25.26
CA ILE A 503 17.02 -2.58 25.01
C ILE A 503 16.58 -1.63 26.13
N GLY A 504 15.40 -1.82 26.70
CA GLY A 504 14.96 -1.08 27.90
C GLY A 504 15.81 -1.40 29.14
N ASN A 505 16.30 -2.63 29.26
CA ASN A 505 17.22 -3.03 30.33
C ASN A 505 18.64 -2.46 30.20
N LEU A 506 19.06 -2.02 29.00
CA LEU A 506 20.42 -1.52 28.79
C LEU A 506 20.63 -0.07 29.28
N PHE A 507 19.54 0.68 29.55
CA PHE A 507 19.60 2.09 29.97
C PHE A 507 18.97 2.36 31.35
N SER A 508 18.59 1.32 32.10
CA SER A 508 17.87 1.44 33.39
C SER A 508 18.56 0.73 34.57
N ARG A 509 19.87 0.44 34.49
CA ARG A 509 20.67 0.06 35.66
C ARG A 509 21.67 1.15 36.00
#